data_AF-A0A931SA69-F1
#
_entry.id   AF-A0A931SA69-F1
#
_cell.length_a   1.000
_cell.length_b   1.000
_cell.length_c   1.000
_cell.angle_alpha   90.00
_cell.angle_beta   90.00
_cell.angle_gamma   90.00
#
_symmetry.space_group_name_H-M   'P 1'
#
loop_
_entity.id
_entity.type
_entity.pdbx_description
1 polymer ?
#
loop_
_entity_poly.entity_id
_entity_poly.type
_entity_poly.pdbx_seq_one_letter_code
_entity_poly.pdbx_strand_id
1 'polypeptide(L)'
;MEQLITTFVAVFLAELGDKTQLATFSFAANPSYNKWVVLVGSCSALVLISAVAVLTGSLVGSLVDPKYLKLGSGILFIVIGLLTILR
;
A
#
# COMPACT_ATOMS: atom_id res chain seq x y z
N MET A 1 -5.63 21.02 -4.97
CA MET A 1 -4.35 20.50 -5.52
C MET A 1 -3.38 20.13 -4.42
N GLU A 2 -3.30 20.89 -3.33
CA GLU A 2 -2.42 20.60 -2.17
C GLU A 2 -2.63 19.19 -1.58
N GLN A 3 -3.88 18.80 -1.29
CA GLN A 3 -4.16 17.46 -0.73
C GLN A 3 -3.66 16.32 -1.62
N LEU A 4 -3.77 16.45 -2.95
CA LEU A 4 -3.30 15.43 -3.88
C LEU A 4 -1.78 15.28 -3.82
N ILE A 5 -1.05 16.40 -3.74
CA ILE A 5 0.41 16.39 -3.61
C ILE A 5 0.82 15.80 -2.26
N THR A 6 0.17 16.19 -1.16
CA THR A 6 0.47 15.66 0.17
C THR A 6 0.23 14.15 0.24
N THR A 7 -0.92 13.67 -0.24
CA THR A 7 -1.23 12.24 -0.25
C THR A 7 -0.30 11.47 -1.18
N PHE A 8 -0.01 12.00 -2.37
CA PHE A 8 0.93 11.38 -3.30
C PHE A 8 2.31 11.22 -2.68
N VAL A 9 2.88 12.30 -2.13
CA VAL A 9 4.22 12.27 -1.50
C VAL A 9 4.23 11.34 -0.29
N ALA A 10 3.19 11.38 0.56
CA ALA A 10 3.11 10.51 1.73
C ALA A 10 3.07 9.02 1.34
N VAL A 11 2.21 8.65 0.38
CA VAL A 11 2.11 7.26 -0.10
C VAL A 11 3.36 6.85 -0.85
N PHE A 12 3.90 7.72 -1.71
CA PHE A 12 5.13 7.45 -2.45
C PHE A 12 6.31 7.15 -1.52
N LEU A 13 6.50 7.97 -0.47
CA LEU A 13 7.55 7.73 0.52
C LEU A 13 7.28 6.48 1.37
N ALA A 14 6.02 6.21 1.73
CA ALA A 14 5.66 5.04 2.52
C ALA A 14 5.88 3.71 1.77
N GLU A 15 5.65 3.71 0.45
CA GLU A 15 5.78 2.53 -0.42
C GLU A 15 7.18 2.37 -1.02
N LEU A 16 8.07 3.36 -0.87
CA LEU A 16 9.39 3.34 -1.48
C LEU A 16 10.25 2.21 -0.89
N GLY A 17 10.68 1.27 -1.74
CA GLY A 17 11.53 0.15 -1.33
C GLY A 17 10.78 -1.02 -0.71
N ASP A 18 9.46 -1.09 -0.86
CA ASP A 18 8.69 -2.26 -0.43
C ASP A 18 9.05 -3.52 -1.24
N LYS A 19 8.80 -4.69 -0.64
CA LYS A 19 9.00 -6.01 -1.23
C LYS A 19 8.29 -6.17 -2.57
N THR A 20 7.13 -5.55 -2.76
CA THR A 20 6.40 -5.58 -4.04
C THR A 20 7.17 -4.88 -5.16
N GLN A 21 7.86 -3.77 -4.86
CA GLN A 21 8.70 -3.07 -5.83
C GLN A 21 9.93 -3.91 -6.21
N LEU A 22 10.59 -4.52 -5.22
CA LEU A 22 11.72 -5.43 -5.48
C LEU A 22 11.31 -6.65 -6.31
N ALA A 23 10.14 -7.23 -6.05
CA ALA A 23 9.58 -8.31 -6.85
C ALA A 23 9.32 -7.86 -8.30
N THR A 24 8.72 -6.67 -8.48
CA THR A 24 8.47 -6.08 -9.81
C THR A 24 9.78 -5.85 -10.57
N PHE A 25 10.82 -5.33 -9.91
CA PHE A 25 12.15 -5.19 -10.50
C PHE A 25 12.74 -6.54 -10.91
N SER A 26 12.60 -7.57 -10.08
CA SER A 26 13.07 -8.93 -10.40
C SER A 26 12.37 -9.51 -11.63
N PHE A 27 11.05 -9.35 -11.74
CA PHE A 27 10.29 -9.77 -12.92
C PHE A 27 10.68 -8.99 -14.18
N ALA A 28 10.89 -7.68 -14.07
CA ALA A 28 11.29 -6.83 -15.19
C ALA A 28 12.73 -7.10 -15.67
N ALA A 29 13.62 -7.53 -14.76
CA ALA A 29 14.99 -7.90 -15.06
C ALA A 29 15.13 -9.28 -15.71
N ASN A 30 14.12 -10.16 -15.55
CA ASN A 30 14.15 -11.50 -16.11
C ASN A 30 13.81 -11.46 -17.63
N PRO A 31 14.71 -11.93 -18.51
CA PRO A 31 14.55 -11.85 -19.96
C PRO A 31 13.40 -12.70 -20.52
N SER A 32 12.84 -13.62 -19.73
CA SER A 32 11.69 -14.45 -20.14
C SER A 32 10.37 -13.68 -20.17
N TYR A 33 10.29 -12.53 -19.49
CA TYR A 33 9.07 -11.73 -19.39
C TYR A 33 9.19 -10.45 -20.21
N ASN A 34 8.10 -10.07 -20.88
CA ASN A 34 8.02 -8.78 -21.57
C ASN A 34 7.90 -7.65 -20.53
N LYS A 35 8.86 -6.72 -20.55
CA LYS A 35 8.92 -5.55 -19.65
C LYS A 35 7.62 -4.74 -19.63
N TRP A 36 6.95 -4.62 -20.77
CA TRP A 36 5.68 -3.90 -20.87
C TRP A 36 4.55 -4.60 -20.14
N VAL A 37 4.53 -5.94 -20.18
CA VAL A 37 3.54 -6.75 -19.46
C VAL A 37 3.77 -6.64 -17.96
N VAL A 38 5.03 -6.68 -17.52
CA VAL A 38 5.38 -6.47 -16.10
C VAL A 38 4.94 -5.09 -15.63
N LEU A 39 5.22 -4.04 -16.40
CA LEU A 39 4.83 -2.65 -16.07
C LEU A 39 3.31 -2.51 -15.95
N VAL A 40 2.56 -2.94 -16.96
CA VAL A 40 1.10 -2.82 -16.97
C VAL A 40 0.49 -3.69 -15.88
N GLY A 41 1.01 -4.90 -15.66
CA GLY A 41 0.59 -5.81 -14.61
C GLY A 41 0.80 -5.21 -13.21
N SER A 42 2.00 -4.70 -12.91
CA SER A 42 2.29 -4.10 -11.60
C SER A 42 1.52 -2.81 -11.37
N CYS A 43 1.40 -1.94 -12.38
CA CYS A 43 0.63 -0.70 -12.26
C CYS A 43 -0.85 -0.97 -12.06
N SER A 44 -1.44 -1.89 -12.84
CA SER A 44 -2.86 -2.24 -12.68
C SER A 44 -3.15 -2.89 -11.34
N ALA A 45 -2.28 -3.79 -10.87
CA ALA A 45 -2.39 -4.38 -9.54
C ALA A 45 -2.35 -3.32 -8.43
N LEU A 46 -1.42 -2.35 -8.51
CA LEU A 46 -1.31 -1.25 -7.55
C LEU A 46 -2.57 -0.38 -7.55
N VAL A 47 -3.05 0.02 -8.74
CA VAL A 47 -4.28 0.84 -8.85
C VAL A 47 -5.48 0.09 -8.28
N LEU A 48 -5.62 -1.21 -8.57
CA LEU A 48 -6.73 -2.02 -8.08
C LEU A 48 -6.70 -2.17 -6.56
N ILE A 49 -5.55 -2.50 -5.96
CA ILE A 49 -5.47 -2.67 -4.51
C ILE A 49 -5.69 -1.33 -3.79
N SER A 50 -5.14 -0.23 -4.30
CA SER A 50 -5.40 1.11 -3.76
C SER A 50 -6.86 1.52 -3.89
N ALA A 51 -7.51 1.22 -5.03
CA ALA A 51 -8.94 1.50 -5.21
C ALA A 51 -9.79 0.72 -4.19
N VAL A 52 -9.52 -0.57 -3.99
CA VAL A 52 -10.21 -1.39 -2.98
C VAL A 52 -9.96 -0.84 -1.57
N ALA A 53 -8.73 -0.44 -1.26
CA ALA A 53 -8.38 0.12 0.04
C ALA A 53 -9.11 1.45 0.32
N VAL A 54 -9.16 2.35 -0.66
CA VAL A 54 -9.86 3.64 -0.54
C VAL A 54 -11.38 3.47 -0.45
N LEU A 55 -11.96 2.59 -1.27
CA LEU A 55 -13.40 2.29 -1.22
C LEU A 55 -13.80 1.67 0.12
N THR A 56 -13.02 0.72 0.61
CA THR A 56 -13.28 0.08 1.90
C THR A 56 -13.05 1.07 3.05
N GLY A 57 -11.98 1.86 2.98
CA GLY A 57 -11.65 2.87 3.98
C GLY A 57 -12.70 3.98 4.08
N SER A 58 -13.28 4.40 2.95
CA SER A 58 -14.35 5.42 2.94
C SER A 58 -15.66 4.88 3.51
N LEU A 59 -16.03 3.63 3.17
CA LEU A 59 -17.20 2.96 3.75
C LEU A 59 -17.05 2.82 5.27
N VAL A 60 -15.92 2.31 5.74
CA VAL A 60 -15.67 2.13 7.18
C VAL A 60 -15.59 3.48 7.89
N GLY A 61 -14.94 4.48 7.30
CA GLY A 61 -14.86 5.84 7.85
C GLY A 61 -16.20 6.57 7.94
N SER A 62 -17.21 6.16 7.15
CA SER A 62 -18.57 6.68 7.26
C SER A 62 -19.38 6.05 8.41
N LEU A 63 -18.98 4.86 8.87
CA LEU A 63 -19.69 4.09 9.90
C LEU A 63 -19.02 4.22 11.28
N VAL A 64 -17.72 4.51 11.33
CA VAL A 64 -16.91 4.44 12.54
C VAL A 64 -16.21 5.78 12.78
N ASP A 65 -16.34 6.31 14.00
CA ASP A 65 -15.65 7.54 14.37
C ASP A 65 -14.12 7.44 14.16
N PRO A 66 -13.48 8.47 13.56
CA PRO A 66 -12.04 8.47 13.28
C PRO A 66 -11.15 8.18 14.49
N LYS A 67 -11.64 8.49 15.70
CA LYS A 67 -10.93 8.22 16.96
C LYS A 67 -10.68 6.74 17.18
N TYR A 68 -11.69 5.88 16.93
CA TYR A 68 -11.55 4.44 17.10
C TYR A 68 -10.69 3.83 16.00
N LEU A 69 -10.78 4.35 14.77
CA LEU A 69 -9.92 3.91 13.66
C LEU A 69 -8.44 4.18 13.95
N LYS A 70 -8.12 5.36 14.48
CA LYS A 70 -6.74 5.73 14.83
C LYS A 70 -6.19 4.91 16.01
N LEU A 71 -7.02 4.68 17.02
CA LEU A 71 -6.61 3.86 18.17
C LEU A 71 -6.42 2.39 17.76
N GLY A 72 -7.36 1.84 16.99
CA GLY A 72 -7.34 0.47 16.51
C GLY A 72 -6.15 0.20 15.60
N SER A 73 -5.85 1.09 14.64
CA SER A 73 -4.68 0.95 13.78
C SER A 73 -3.38 1.01 14.56
N GLY A 74 -3.25 1.94 15.53
CA GLY A 74 -2.07 2.03 16.38
C GLY A 74 -1.82 0.77 17.21
N ILE A 75 -2.86 0.22 17.84
CA ILE A 75 -2.78 -1.05 18.59
C ILE A 75 -2.37 -2.19 17.66
N LEU A 76 -2.99 -2.28 16.48
CA LEU A 76 -2.69 -3.31 15.49
C LEU A 76 -1.21 -3.25 15.06
N PHE A 77 -0.69 -2.05 14.77
CA PHE A 77 0.72 -1.84 14.42
C PHE A 77 1.67 -2.27 15.55
N ILE A 78 1.35 -1.93 16.80
CA ILE A 78 2.15 -2.36 17.97
C ILE A 78 2.15 -3.88 18.10
N VAL A 79 0.99 -4.52 17.98
CA VAL A 79 0.86 -5.98 18.09
C VAL A 79 1.64 -6.68 16.98
N ILE A 80 1.47 -6.27 15.72
CA ILE A 80 2.21 -6.84 14.59
C ILE A 80 3.71 -6.60 14.76
N GLY A 81 4.12 -5.41 15.18
CA GLY A 81 5.53 -5.09 15.44
C GLY A 81 6.14 -5.98 16.52
N LEU A 82 5.45 -6.16 17.65
CA LEU A 82 5.89 -7.06 18.72
C LEU A 82 5.99 -8.51 18.26
N LEU A 83 4.97 -9.00 17.54
CA LEU A 83 4.97 -10.35 16.99
C LEU A 83 6.13 -10.58 16.02
N THR A 84 6.48 -9.57 15.20
CA THR A 84 7.59 -9.65 14.25
C THR A 84 8.96 -9.64 14.94
N ILE A 85 9.08 -9.03 16.13
CA ILE A 85 10.33 -9.04 16.91
C ILE A 85 10.48 -10.33 17.72
N LEU A 86 9.38 -10.86 18.26
CA LEU A 86 9.37 -12.04 19.13
C LEU A 86 9.46 -13.38 18.37
N ARG A 87 9.18 -13.38 17.07
CA ARG A 87 9.17 -14.56 16.20
C ARG A 87 10.23 -14.44 15.11
#